data_AF-A0A1H1N6D5-F1
#
_entry.id   AF-A0A1H1N6D5-F1
#
_cell.length_a   1.000
_cell.length_b   1.000
_cell.length_c   1.000
_cell.angle_alpha   90.00
_cell.angle_beta   90.00
_cell.angle_gamma   90.00
#
_symmetry.space_group_name_H-M   'P 1'
#
loop_
_entity.id
_entity.type
_entity.pdbx_description
1 polymer ?
#
loop_
_entity_poly.entity_id
_entity_poly.type
_entity_poly.pdbx_seq_one_letter_code
_entity_poly.pdbx_strand_id
1 'polypeptide(L)'
;MKRSRCIIIFTLLFLAILAGCKTTTPEEDEQTIYKENIAQIEQFVMKEESYLFNDEDFTIYFPYEISFINNIQKVQLYLDNELVQSINNQNEIDTLDTNKLILKTNGKNKSFNNIIIFDGDNNKIKLKTGKFVFDGKDNIEQIPEQNQIYLIGSSFKQNGTNVTMKYELTRVDGTGVLFKVPDSLIGIVSKPKTRLLEKKEKSNIYEITFELNKTYYEQRNIFNISFEVISEQVFNDKKSSISKSLIPIAINDINE
;
A
#
# COMPACT_ATOMS: atom_id res chain seq x y z
N MET A 1 91.79 41.55 -0.32
CA MET A 1 91.85 42.02 -1.73
C MET A 1 91.28 40.95 -2.63
N LYS A 2 90.27 41.29 -3.45
CA LYS A 2 89.84 40.68 -4.75
C LYS A 2 89.60 39.14 -4.76
N ARG A 3 88.52 38.55 -5.31
CA ARG A 3 87.49 38.98 -6.27
C ARG A 3 86.48 37.84 -6.47
N SER A 4 85.27 38.21 -6.92
CA SER A 4 84.37 37.51 -7.86
C SER A 4 83.76 36.16 -7.47
N ARG A 5 82.44 36.08 -7.20
CA ARG A 5 81.28 36.05 -8.14
C ARG A 5 81.21 34.77 -9.00
N CYS A 6 80.16 33.96 -8.81
CA CYS A 6 79.07 33.75 -9.79
C CYS A 6 78.00 32.72 -9.36
N ILE A 7 76.72 33.15 -9.45
CA ILE A 7 75.52 32.47 -10.05
C ILE A 7 74.96 31.23 -9.29
N ILE A 8 73.88 31.35 -8.49
CA ILE A 8 72.40 31.29 -8.77
C ILE A 8 71.91 29.93 -9.31
N ILE A 9 70.94 29.31 -8.60
CA ILE A 9 69.68 28.65 -9.04
C ILE A 9 68.99 28.10 -7.76
N PHE A 10 67.98 28.76 -7.19
CA PHE A 10 66.51 28.53 -7.37
C PHE A 10 66.01 27.10 -7.13
N THR A 11 65.38 26.83 -5.98
CA THR A 11 64.10 26.10 -5.93
C THR A 11 63.36 26.32 -4.60
N LEU A 12 62.09 26.73 -4.73
CA LEU A 12 61.05 26.75 -3.70
C LEU A 12 60.72 25.33 -3.22
N LEU A 13 60.46 25.18 -1.92
CA LEU A 13 59.42 24.25 -1.48
C LEU A 13 58.70 24.81 -0.25
N PHE A 14 57.52 25.37 -0.52
CA PHE A 14 56.46 25.57 0.45
C PHE A 14 56.06 24.22 1.06
N LEU A 15 56.02 24.12 2.39
CA LEU A 15 55.10 23.20 3.06
C LEU A 15 54.14 24.06 3.89
N ALA A 16 53.02 24.40 3.26
CA ALA A 16 51.83 24.82 3.96
C ALA A 16 51.25 23.58 4.66
N ILE A 17 51.27 23.59 5.99
CA ILE A 17 50.47 22.68 6.80
C ILE A 17 49.02 23.14 6.62
N LEU A 18 48.31 22.51 5.68
CA LEU A 18 46.86 22.61 5.60
C LEU A 18 46.29 21.91 6.83
N ALA A 19 45.72 22.72 7.72
CA ALA A 19 44.73 22.28 8.67
C ALA A 19 43.63 21.55 7.90
N GLY A 20 43.57 20.23 8.06
CA GLY A 20 42.45 19.42 7.60
C GLY A 20 41.22 19.86 8.37
N CYS A 21 40.40 20.70 7.73
CA CYS A 21 39.03 20.94 8.12
C CYS A 21 38.30 19.60 7.98
N LYS A 22 38.18 18.85 9.08
CA LYS A 22 37.15 17.82 9.17
C LYS A 22 35.82 18.56 9.20
N THR A 23 35.10 18.56 8.09
CA THR A 23 33.66 18.79 8.10
C THR A 23 33.03 17.64 8.88
N THR A 24 32.98 17.78 10.20
CA THR A 24 32.00 17.08 11.02
C THR A 24 30.66 17.75 10.75
N THR A 25 29.88 17.18 9.84
CA THR A 25 28.43 17.40 9.85
C THR A 25 27.94 16.97 11.24
N PRO A 26 27.09 17.76 11.94
CA PRO A 26 26.78 17.46 13.33
C PRO A 26 25.83 16.27 13.39
N GLU A 27 26.31 15.16 13.94
CA GLU A 27 25.51 13.97 14.29
C GLU A 27 24.29 14.33 15.18
N GLU A 28 24.37 15.45 15.91
CA GLU A 28 23.29 16.01 16.73
C GLU A 28 22.11 16.56 15.90
N ASP A 29 22.37 17.15 14.72
CA ASP A 29 21.32 17.74 13.88
C ASP A 29 20.49 16.65 13.21
N GLU A 30 21.13 15.60 12.68
CA GLU A 30 20.45 14.48 12.00
C GLU A 30 19.58 13.65 12.96
N GLN A 31 20.05 13.37 14.19
CA GLN A 31 19.22 12.67 15.19
C GLN A 31 18.03 13.49 15.66
N THR A 32 18.16 14.81 15.73
CA THR A 32 17.08 15.71 16.15
C THR A 32 16.00 15.77 15.07
N ILE A 33 16.39 15.97 13.80
CA ILE A 33 15.49 15.97 12.65
C ILE A 33 14.76 14.61 12.53
N TYR A 34 15.46 13.50 12.73
CA TYR A 34 14.86 12.16 12.71
C TYR A 34 13.75 11.98 13.75
N LYS A 35 14.01 12.40 14.99
CA LYS A 35 13.02 12.33 16.08
C LYS A 35 11.82 13.25 15.84
N GLU A 36 12.06 14.44 15.30
CA GLU A 36 10.99 15.37 14.92
C GLU A 36 10.10 14.81 13.81
N ASN A 37 10.69 14.19 12.78
CA ASN A 37 9.95 13.55 11.70
C ASN A 37 9.12 12.35 12.19
N ILE A 38 9.67 11.50 13.08
CA ILE A 38 8.90 10.42 13.72
C ILE A 38 7.70 11.00 14.49
N ALA A 39 7.94 12.01 15.32
CA ALA A 39 6.87 12.63 16.10
C ALA A 39 5.77 13.23 15.20
N GLN A 40 6.16 13.83 14.07
CA GLN A 40 5.21 14.33 13.08
C GLN A 40 4.39 13.21 12.43
N ILE A 41 5.00 12.10 12.01
CA ILE A 41 4.29 10.94 11.46
C ILE A 41 3.28 10.38 12.47
N GLU A 42 3.70 10.18 13.72
CA GLU A 42 2.85 9.58 14.75
C GLU A 42 1.67 10.49 15.12
N GLN A 43 1.84 11.80 14.98
CA GLN A 43 0.80 12.79 15.18
C GLN A 43 -0.05 13.04 13.92
N PHE A 44 0.47 12.74 12.73
CA PHE A 44 -0.18 13.04 11.46
C PHE A 44 -1.59 12.43 11.38
N VAL A 45 -2.50 13.16 10.76
CA VAL A 45 -3.84 12.72 10.39
C VAL A 45 -3.85 12.60 8.87
N MET A 46 -3.96 11.37 8.36
CA MET A 46 -3.82 11.09 6.92
C MET A 46 -4.81 11.92 6.08
N LYS A 47 -4.31 12.56 5.01
CA LYS A 47 -5.09 13.21 3.95
C LYS A 47 -4.79 12.50 2.62
N GLU A 48 -5.81 12.08 1.89
CA GLU A 48 -5.82 11.22 0.68
C GLU A 48 -4.55 11.12 -0.19
N GLU A 49 -4.17 9.87 -0.52
CA GLU A 49 -4.07 9.35 -1.91
C GLU A 49 -3.56 7.88 -1.95
N SER A 50 -4.03 7.15 -2.98
CA SER A 50 -3.39 6.05 -3.73
C SER A 50 -3.28 4.63 -3.15
N TYR A 51 -3.79 3.62 -3.89
CA TYR A 51 -3.21 2.25 -3.87
C TYR A 51 -3.39 1.54 -5.24
N LEU A 52 -2.30 0.95 -5.76
CA LEU A 52 -2.28 0.03 -6.91
C LEU A 52 -1.73 -1.32 -6.41
N PHE A 53 -2.35 -2.43 -6.81
CA PHE A 53 -1.92 -3.79 -6.42
C PHE A 53 -1.46 -4.60 -7.62
N ASN A 54 -0.38 -5.37 -7.39
CA ASN A 54 0.00 -6.55 -8.16
C ASN A 54 0.18 -7.72 -7.19
N ASP A 55 -0.11 -8.95 -7.63
CA ASP A 55 -0.37 -10.13 -6.80
C ASP A 55 0.77 -10.61 -5.87
N GLU A 56 2.00 -10.10 -5.99
CA GLU A 56 3.15 -10.51 -5.16
C GLU A 56 3.61 -9.44 -4.15
N ASP A 57 3.25 -8.17 -4.41
CA ASP A 57 3.76 -7.00 -3.70
C ASP A 57 2.60 -6.16 -3.14
N PHE A 58 2.57 -5.98 -1.82
CA PHE A 58 1.59 -5.12 -1.17
C PHE A 58 2.16 -3.71 -0.99
N THR A 59 1.78 -2.80 -1.88
CA THR A 59 2.23 -1.40 -1.82
C THR A 59 1.27 -0.54 -1.00
N ILE A 60 1.81 0.14 0.01
CA ILE A 60 1.12 1.12 0.84
C ILE A 60 1.64 2.51 0.47
N TYR A 61 0.76 3.38 -0.02
CA TYR A 61 1.05 4.78 -0.20
C TYR A 61 0.68 5.54 1.07
N PHE A 62 1.59 6.41 1.48
CA PHE A 62 1.39 7.35 2.56
C PHE A 62 1.22 8.75 1.97
N PRO A 63 0.44 9.60 2.64
CA PRO A 63 0.29 11.00 2.24
C PRO A 63 1.42 11.90 2.76
N TYR A 64 2.45 11.29 3.33
CA TYR A 64 3.64 11.93 3.86
C TYR A 64 4.86 11.11 3.46
N GLU A 65 6.02 11.77 3.46
CA GLU A 65 7.30 11.13 3.21
C GLU A 65 7.66 10.16 4.34
N ILE A 66 8.12 8.97 3.96
CA ILE A 66 8.64 7.92 4.84
C ILE A 66 10.07 7.48 4.46
N SER A 67 10.67 8.04 3.40
CA SER A 67 12.04 7.70 2.96
C SER A 67 13.12 7.98 3.99
N PHE A 68 12.84 8.80 5.01
CA PHE A 68 13.78 9.01 6.10
C PHE A 68 13.92 7.78 7.02
N ILE A 69 12.97 6.83 6.96
CA ILE A 69 13.04 5.56 7.69
C ILE A 69 14.00 4.63 6.93
N ASN A 70 15.29 4.90 7.07
CA ASN A 70 16.32 4.11 6.42
C ASN A 70 16.42 2.71 7.05
N ASN A 71 16.77 1.72 6.22
CA ASN A 71 17.16 0.38 6.68
C ASN A 71 16.07 -0.34 7.50
N ILE A 72 14.83 -0.35 7.02
CA ILE A 72 13.72 -1.04 7.69
C ILE A 72 14.05 -2.52 7.89
N GLN A 73 14.22 -2.96 9.13
CA GLN A 73 14.54 -4.35 9.46
C GLN A 73 13.29 -5.21 9.59
N LYS A 74 12.19 -4.63 10.08
CA LYS A 74 10.98 -5.37 10.40
C LYS A 74 9.74 -4.49 10.28
N VAL A 75 8.68 -5.08 9.72
CA VAL A 75 7.35 -4.50 9.65
C VAL A 75 6.37 -5.43 10.33
N GLN A 76 5.54 -4.88 11.22
CA GLN A 76 4.50 -5.61 11.93
C GLN A 76 3.14 -5.00 11.61
N LEU A 77 2.21 -5.83 11.13
CA LEU A 77 0.83 -5.46 10.84
C LEU A 77 -0.06 -5.83 12.02
N TYR A 78 -0.92 -4.91 12.43
CA TYR A 78 -1.83 -5.09 13.56
C TYR A 78 -3.29 -4.86 13.15
N LEU A 79 -4.19 -5.68 13.70
CA LEU A 79 -5.63 -5.46 13.67
C LEU A 79 -6.13 -5.35 15.10
N ASP A 80 -6.71 -4.20 15.47
CA ASP A 80 -7.29 -3.97 16.80
C ASP A 80 -6.33 -4.31 17.96
N ASN A 81 -5.06 -3.93 17.79
CA ASN A 81 -3.91 -4.19 18.68
C ASN A 81 -3.39 -5.64 18.72
N GLU A 82 -3.96 -6.55 17.95
CA GLU A 82 -3.43 -7.90 17.78
C GLU A 82 -2.45 -7.96 16.60
N LEU A 83 -1.29 -8.57 16.81
CA LEU A 83 -0.31 -8.78 15.75
C LEU A 83 -0.84 -9.84 14.77
N VAL A 84 -1.10 -9.45 13.53
CA VAL A 84 -1.63 -10.36 12.50
C VAL A 84 -0.56 -10.86 11.53
N GLN A 85 0.53 -10.10 11.34
CA GLN A 85 1.62 -10.45 10.44
C GLN A 85 2.92 -9.74 10.84
N SER A 86 4.05 -10.42 10.65
CA SER A 86 5.39 -9.86 10.86
C SER A 86 6.26 -10.21 9.66
N ILE A 87 6.89 -9.20 9.08
CA ILE A 87 7.80 -9.30 7.92
C ILE A 87 9.17 -8.85 8.44
N ASN A 88 10.17 -9.73 8.38
CA ASN A 88 11.45 -9.55 9.07
C ASN A 88 12.66 -9.51 8.12
N ASN A 89 12.42 -9.50 6.81
CA ASN A 89 13.45 -9.65 5.79
C ASN A 89 13.54 -8.37 4.95
N GLN A 90 14.72 -7.75 4.90
CA GLN A 90 14.93 -6.51 4.14
C GLN A 90 14.70 -6.68 2.64
N ASN A 91 14.86 -7.89 2.09
CA ASN A 91 14.57 -8.17 0.69
C ASN A 91 13.05 -8.25 0.39
N GLU A 92 12.22 -8.24 1.45
CA GLU A 92 10.76 -8.26 1.41
C GLU A 92 10.16 -6.88 1.72
N ILE A 93 10.99 -5.86 1.95
CA ILE A 93 10.56 -4.51 2.31
C ILE A 93 11.29 -3.52 1.43
N ASP A 94 10.56 -2.79 0.59
CA ASP A 94 11.12 -1.79 -0.31
C ASP A 94 10.45 -0.42 -0.13
N THR A 95 11.21 0.64 -0.32
CA THR A 95 10.76 2.03 -0.37
C THR A 95 11.23 2.62 -1.69
N LEU A 96 10.64 2.15 -2.81
CA LEU A 96 11.00 2.60 -4.15
C LEU A 96 10.77 4.10 -4.37
N ASP A 97 9.82 4.69 -3.62
CA ASP A 97 9.47 6.11 -3.67
C ASP A 97 9.35 6.67 -2.26
N THR A 98 9.50 7.99 -2.13
CA THR A 98 9.60 8.70 -0.84
C THR A 98 8.40 8.50 0.07
N ASN A 99 7.24 8.13 -0.46
CA ASN A 99 6.00 7.93 0.29
C ASN A 99 5.39 6.53 0.14
N LYS A 100 6.15 5.53 -0.34
CA LYS A 100 5.64 4.17 -0.56
C LYS A 100 6.38 3.15 0.28
N LEU A 101 5.62 2.23 0.86
CA LEU A 101 6.14 1.02 1.51
C LEU A 101 5.62 -0.20 0.76
N ILE A 102 6.52 -0.97 0.19
CA ILE A 102 6.20 -2.20 -0.53
C ILE A 102 6.56 -3.37 0.38
N LEU A 103 5.56 -4.19 0.67
CA LEU A 103 5.67 -5.35 1.53
C LEU A 103 5.47 -6.61 0.69
N LYS A 104 6.49 -7.46 0.58
CA LYS A 104 6.34 -8.79 0.01
C LYS A 104 5.73 -9.70 1.06
N THR A 105 4.56 -10.24 0.76
CA THR A 105 3.87 -11.13 1.68
C THR A 105 4.02 -12.56 1.19
N ASN A 106 4.75 -13.40 1.93
CA ASN A 106 4.91 -14.83 1.66
C ASN A 106 3.62 -15.64 1.96
N GLY A 107 2.47 -15.22 1.42
CA GLY A 107 1.17 -15.84 1.65
C GLY A 107 0.00 -14.88 1.53
N LYS A 108 -1.12 -15.26 2.15
CA LYS A 108 -2.38 -14.51 2.12
C LYS A 108 -2.30 -13.23 2.94
N ASN A 109 -2.63 -12.11 2.31
CA ASN A 109 -2.82 -10.82 2.97
C ASN A 109 -3.78 -10.94 4.16
N LYS A 110 -3.41 -10.31 5.28
CA LYS A 110 -4.22 -10.24 6.51
C LYS A 110 -4.78 -8.84 6.66
N SER A 111 -6.03 -8.74 7.10
CA SER A 111 -6.64 -7.45 7.43
C SER A 111 -5.86 -6.77 8.55
N PHE A 112 -5.62 -5.47 8.44
CA PHE A 112 -4.89 -4.68 9.44
C PHE A 112 -5.42 -3.24 9.46
N ASN A 113 -5.20 -2.54 10.56
CA ASN A 113 -5.53 -1.11 10.72
C ASN A 113 -4.40 -0.29 11.32
N ASN A 114 -3.24 -0.91 11.58
CA ASN A 114 -2.06 -0.23 12.09
C ASN A 114 -0.78 -0.95 11.67
N ILE A 115 0.29 -0.19 11.46
CA ILE A 115 1.62 -0.71 11.15
C ILE A 115 2.64 -0.22 12.16
N ILE A 116 3.57 -1.11 12.53
CA ILE A 116 4.74 -0.77 13.33
C ILE A 116 5.99 -1.16 12.54
N ILE A 117 6.89 -0.19 12.36
CA ILE A 117 8.18 -0.39 11.70
C ILE A 117 9.28 -0.40 12.76
N PHE A 118 10.26 -1.29 12.57
CA PHE A 118 11.53 -1.27 13.27
C PHE A 118 12.64 -1.00 12.26
N ASP A 119 13.37 0.08 12.47
CA ASP A 119 14.50 0.50 11.63
C ASP A 119 15.79 -0.24 12.00
N GLY A 120 16.91 0.17 11.37
CA GLY A 120 18.24 -0.35 11.61
C GLY A 120 18.74 -0.25 13.06
N ASP A 121 18.23 0.74 13.79
CA ASP A 121 18.60 1.08 15.17
C ASP A 121 17.58 0.55 16.18
N ASN A 122 16.63 -0.27 15.73
CA ASN A 122 15.55 -0.83 16.53
C ASN A 122 14.61 0.23 17.15
N ASN A 123 14.53 1.42 16.55
CA ASN A 123 13.49 2.39 16.87
C ASN A 123 12.14 1.86 16.41
N LYS A 124 11.14 2.04 17.27
CA LYS A 124 9.77 1.61 17.00
C LYS A 124 8.97 2.80 16.47
N ILE A 125 8.53 2.72 15.21
CA ILE A 125 7.81 3.79 14.54
C ILE A 125 6.39 3.30 14.26
N LYS A 126 5.38 3.99 14.79
CA LYS A 126 3.98 3.65 14.54
C LYS A 126 3.46 4.42 13.33
N LEU A 127 3.18 3.73 12.24
CA LEU A 127 2.52 4.31 11.08
C LEU A 127 1.01 4.13 11.20
N LYS A 128 0.27 5.24 11.22
CA LYS A 128 -1.19 5.21 11.09
C LYS A 128 -1.54 4.85 9.66
N THR A 129 -2.22 3.72 9.50
CA THR A 129 -2.78 3.30 8.22
C THR A 129 -4.29 3.45 8.24
N GLY A 130 -4.91 3.48 7.06
CA GLY A 130 -6.34 3.19 6.95
C GLY A 130 -6.64 1.75 7.41
N LYS A 131 -7.92 1.36 7.34
CA LYS A 131 -8.34 -0.03 7.58
C LYS A 131 -8.25 -0.81 6.26
N PHE A 132 -7.46 -1.87 6.23
CA PHE A 132 -7.39 -2.80 5.10
C PHE A 132 -8.14 -4.07 5.44
N VAL A 133 -9.05 -4.50 4.56
CA VAL A 133 -9.91 -5.65 4.77
C VAL A 133 -9.81 -6.63 3.61
N PHE A 134 -9.28 -7.82 3.89
CA PHE A 134 -9.15 -8.92 2.94
C PHE A 134 -10.08 -10.07 3.36
N ASP A 135 -10.63 -10.82 2.40
CA ASP A 135 -11.42 -12.03 2.69
C ASP A 135 -10.52 -13.17 3.16
N GLY A 136 -9.27 -13.21 2.70
CA GLY A 136 -8.27 -14.22 3.12
C GLY A 136 -8.63 -15.67 2.76
N LYS A 137 -9.80 -15.91 2.15
CA LYS A 137 -10.21 -17.22 1.63
C LYS A 137 -9.70 -17.35 0.20
N ASP A 138 -9.13 -18.50 -0.08
CA ASP A 138 -8.79 -18.91 -1.46
C ASP A 138 -9.70 -20.10 -1.74
N ASN A 139 -11.00 -19.82 -1.87
CA ASN A 139 -11.93 -20.85 -2.31
C ASN A 139 -11.75 -21.00 -3.82
N ILE A 140 -10.85 -21.90 -4.20
CA ILE A 140 -10.59 -22.26 -5.59
C ILE A 140 -11.02 -23.71 -5.75
N GLU A 141 -12.33 -23.92 -5.90
CA GLU A 141 -12.76 -25.22 -6.41
C GLU A 141 -12.37 -25.30 -7.88
N GLN A 142 -11.76 -26.41 -8.29
CA GLN A 142 -11.24 -26.54 -9.65
C GLN A 142 -12.37 -26.58 -10.68
N ILE A 143 -12.44 -25.53 -11.49
CA ILE A 143 -13.22 -25.45 -12.73
C ILE A 143 -12.28 -25.75 -13.91
N PRO A 144 -12.66 -26.63 -14.85
CA PRO A 144 -11.84 -26.92 -16.03
C PRO A 144 -11.49 -25.64 -16.80
N GLU A 145 -10.26 -25.53 -17.29
CA GLU A 145 -9.71 -24.33 -17.92
C GLU A 145 -10.60 -23.77 -19.04
N GLN A 146 -11.12 -24.65 -19.91
CA GLN A 146 -12.01 -24.27 -21.01
C GLN A 146 -13.34 -23.64 -20.55
N ASN A 147 -13.69 -23.80 -19.28
CA ASN A 147 -14.91 -23.26 -18.69
C ASN A 147 -14.62 -22.05 -17.78
N GLN A 148 -13.38 -21.61 -17.63
CA GLN A 148 -13.02 -20.50 -16.74
C GLN A 148 -13.42 -19.15 -17.34
N ILE A 149 -13.93 -18.28 -16.47
CA ILE A 149 -14.16 -16.87 -16.77
C ILE A 149 -12.93 -16.06 -16.32
N TYR A 150 -12.53 -15.09 -17.12
CA TYR A 150 -11.44 -14.17 -16.82
C TYR A 150 -11.92 -12.73 -16.80
N LEU A 151 -11.25 -11.90 -15.98
CA LEU A 151 -11.43 -10.46 -15.98
C LEU A 151 -10.73 -9.84 -17.20
N ILE A 152 -11.49 -9.12 -18.03
CA ILE A 152 -10.94 -8.32 -19.14
C ILE A 152 -10.58 -6.92 -18.62
N GLY A 153 -11.45 -6.33 -17.81
CA GLY A 153 -11.22 -5.01 -17.25
C GLY A 153 -12.23 -4.66 -16.17
N SER A 154 -11.87 -3.69 -15.33
CA SER A 154 -12.76 -3.16 -14.31
C SER A 154 -12.57 -1.66 -14.14
N SER A 155 -13.60 -0.99 -13.65
CA SER A 155 -13.54 0.39 -13.20
C SER A 155 -14.40 0.58 -11.97
N PHE A 156 -14.08 1.59 -11.18
CA PHE A 156 -14.88 1.98 -10.03
C PHE A 156 -15.12 3.48 -10.04
N LYS A 157 -16.20 3.90 -9.38
CA LYS A 157 -16.53 5.29 -9.12
C LYS A 157 -17.20 5.36 -7.75
N GLN A 158 -16.79 6.32 -6.93
CA GLN A 158 -17.47 6.71 -5.71
C GLN A 158 -18.19 8.04 -5.93
N ASN A 159 -19.40 8.20 -5.40
CA ASN A 159 -20.10 9.48 -5.29
C ASN A 159 -20.81 9.50 -3.93
N GLY A 160 -20.29 10.26 -2.97
CA GLY A 160 -20.77 10.22 -1.60
C GLY A 160 -20.60 8.82 -1.00
N THR A 161 -21.67 8.32 -0.38
CA THR A 161 -21.75 6.95 0.14
C THR A 161 -21.93 5.89 -0.94
N ASN A 162 -22.23 6.26 -2.19
CA ASN A 162 -22.54 5.29 -3.24
C ASN A 162 -21.28 4.91 -4.01
N VAL A 163 -21.00 3.62 -4.07
CA VAL A 163 -19.91 3.07 -4.87
C VAL A 163 -20.48 2.22 -5.99
N THR A 164 -20.02 2.50 -7.20
CA THR A 164 -20.39 1.78 -8.42
C THR A 164 -19.14 1.21 -9.05
N MET A 165 -19.20 -0.07 -9.39
CA MET A 165 -18.14 -0.77 -10.10
C MET A 165 -18.67 -1.37 -11.39
N LYS A 166 -17.83 -1.40 -12.41
CA LYS A 166 -18.07 -2.13 -13.66
C LYS A 166 -17.01 -3.19 -13.86
N TYR A 167 -17.45 -4.37 -14.25
CA TYR A 167 -16.58 -5.51 -14.55
C TYR A 167 -16.92 -6.03 -15.94
N GLU A 168 -15.93 -6.10 -16.82
CA GLU A 168 -16.02 -6.82 -18.08
C GLU A 168 -15.37 -8.20 -17.92
N LEU A 169 -16.17 -9.25 -18.05
CA LEU A 169 -15.75 -10.63 -17.87
C LEU A 169 -15.94 -11.43 -19.16
N THR A 170 -15.05 -12.36 -19.47
CA THR A 170 -15.26 -13.29 -20.60
C THR A 170 -16.56 -14.08 -20.41
N ARG A 171 -17.17 -14.50 -21.52
CA ARG A 171 -18.44 -15.24 -21.48
C ARG A 171 -18.20 -16.72 -21.77
N VAL A 172 -18.63 -17.57 -20.85
CA VAL A 172 -18.73 -19.03 -21.02
C VAL A 172 -20.18 -19.45 -20.75
N ASP A 173 -20.79 -20.20 -21.65
CA ASP A 173 -22.18 -20.62 -21.48
C ASP A 173 -22.33 -21.60 -20.31
N GLY A 174 -23.48 -21.54 -19.61
CA GLY A 174 -23.75 -22.38 -18.44
C GLY A 174 -23.03 -21.95 -17.15
N THR A 175 -22.35 -20.81 -17.16
CA THR A 175 -21.68 -20.25 -15.98
C THR A 175 -22.46 -19.06 -15.40
N GLY A 176 -22.42 -18.91 -14.08
CA GLY A 176 -22.92 -17.74 -13.36
C GLY A 176 -21.78 -16.91 -12.77
N VAL A 177 -22.05 -15.65 -12.47
CA VAL A 177 -21.11 -14.77 -11.76
C VAL A 177 -21.80 -14.20 -10.52
N LEU A 178 -21.15 -14.31 -9.37
CA LEU A 178 -21.56 -13.70 -8.12
C LEU A 178 -20.54 -12.66 -7.70
N PHE A 179 -21.02 -11.60 -7.06
CA PHE A 179 -20.16 -10.57 -6.49
C PHE A 179 -20.43 -10.45 -4.99
N LYS A 180 -19.35 -10.35 -4.22
CA LYS A 180 -19.41 -10.24 -2.76
C LYS A 180 -18.32 -9.33 -2.24
N VAL A 181 -18.50 -8.92 -0.99
CA VAL A 181 -17.51 -8.22 -0.17
C VAL A 181 -17.22 -9.08 1.06
N PRO A 182 -16.05 -8.95 1.71
CA PRO A 182 -15.71 -9.67 2.93
C PRO A 182 -16.78 -9.54 4.02
N ASP A 183 -17.07 -10.64 4.72
CA ASP A 183 -18.08 -10.69 5.79
C ASP A 183 -17.78 -9.68 6.92
N SER A 184 -16.51 -9.36 7.15
CA SER A 184 -16.07 -8.34 8.12
C SER A 184 -16.51 -6.91 7.79
N LEU A 185 -17.08 -6.68 6.61
CA LEU A 185 -17.66 -5.40 6.20
C LEU A 185 -19.17 -5.33 6.45
N ILE A 186 -19.80 -6.38 6.96
CA ILE A 186 -21.22 -6.33 7.35
C ILE A 186 -21.42 -5.20 8.35
N GLY A 187 -22.34 -4.28 8.02
CA GLY A 187 -22.62 -3.08 8.82
C GLY A 187 -21.75 -1.87 8.48
N ILE A 188 -20.69 -2.05 7.69
CA ILE A 188 -19.84 -0.97 7.14
C ILE A 188 -20.27 -0.66 5.69
N VAL A 189 -20.55 -1.73 4.93
CA VAL A 189 -20.97 -1.66 3.53
C VAL A 189 -22.28 -2.43 3.38
N SER A 190 -23.21 -1.91 2.57
CA SER A 190 -24.44 -2.62 2.23
C SER A 190 -24.14 -3.90 1.45
N LYS A 191 -25.07 -4.85 1.44
CA LYS A 191 -24.97 -5.99 0.54
C LYS A 191 -24.85 -5.50 -0.92
N PRO A 192 -23.90 -6.01 -1.72
CA PRO A 192 -23.78 -5.62 -3.13
C PRO A 192 -25.04 -5.93 -3.92
N LYS A 193 -25.46 -4.98 -4.76
CA LYS A 193 -26.50 -5.14 -5.77
C LYS A 193 -25.80 -5.31 -7.12
N THR A 194 -26.19 -6.33 -7.89
CA THR A 194 -25.56 -6.64 -9.19
C THR A 194 -26.58 -6.54 -10.31
N ARG A 195 -26.17 -5.97 -11.44
CA ARG A 195 -26.93 -5.92 -12.68
C ARG A 195 -26.05 -6.25 -13.87
N LEU A 196 -26.55 -7.06 -14.80
CA LEU A 196 -25.94 -7.19 -16.12
C LEU A 196 -26.29 -5.95 -16.95
N LEU A 197 -25.29 -5.16 -17.34
CA LEU A 197 -25.48 -3.97 -18.17
C LEU A 197 -25.54 -4.32 -19.65
N GLU A 198 -24.61 -5.14 -20.12
CA GLU A 198 -24.44 -5.42 -21.55
C GLU A 198 -23.93 -6.85 -21.74
N LYS A 199 -24.49 -7.53 -22.76
CA LYS A 199 -24.02 -8.84 -23.23
C LYS A 199 -23.38 -8.64 -24.60
N LYS A 200 -22.05 -8.68 -24.67
CA LYS A 200 -21.28 -8.66 -25.91
C LYS A 200 -21.15 -10.07 -26.48
N GLU A 201 -20.55 -10.18 -27.66
CA GLU A 201 -20.33 -11.47 -28.33
C GLU A 201 -19.50 -12.43 -27.46
N LYS A 202 -18.40 -11.94 -26.86
CA LYS A 202 -17.41 -12.75 -26.11
C LYS A 202 -17.29 -12.38 -24.63
N SER A 203 -18.03 -11.37 -24.16
CA SER A 203 -17.93 -10.88 -22.79
C SER A 203 -19.27 -10.35 -22.28
N ASN A 204 -19.38 -10.23 -20.96
CA ASN A 204 -20.50 -9.59 -20.27
C ASN A 204 -19.96 -8.42 -19.45
N ILE A 205 -20.68 -7.30 -19.46
CA ILE A 205 -20.41 -6.17 -18.57
C ILE A 205 -21.42 -6.20 -17.41
N TYR A 206 -20.91 -6.35 -16.20
CA TYR A 206 -21.67 -6.26 -14.97
C TYR A 206 -21.45 -4.91 -14.29
N GLU A 207 -22.50 -4.42 -13.64
CA GLU A 207 -22.43 -3.32 -12.69
C GLU A 207 -22.73 -3.84 -11.29
N ILE A 208 -21.93 -3.40 -10.34
CA ILE A 208 -22.09 -3.69 -8.93
C ILE A 208 -22.24 -2.35 -8.23
N THR A 209 -23.24 -2.24 -7.35
CA THR A 209 -23.41 -1.07 -6.49
C THR A 209 -23.52 -1.47 -5.04
N PHE A 210 -22.94 -0.66 -4.17
CA PHE A 210 -23.11 -0.77 -2.72
C PHE A 210 -23.03 0.61 -2.06
N GLU A 211 -23.58 0.71 -0.88
CA GLU A 211 -23.67 1.92 -0.08
C GLU A 211 -22.78 1.80 1.16
N LEU A 212 -22.04 2.87 1.47
CA LEU A 212 -21.20 3.00 2.65
C LEU A 212 -22.02 3.51 3.83
N ASN A 213 -21.85 2.90 5.00
CA ASN A 213 -22.48 3.38 6.23
C ASN A 213 -21.72 4.58 6.80
N LYS A 214 -22.07 5.80 6.37
CA LYS A 214 -21.43 7.06 6.80
C LYS A 214 -21.24 7.16 8.32
N THR A 215 -22.26 6.81 9.10
CA THR A 215 -22.20 6.87 10.58
C THR A 215 -21.10 5.99 11.16
N TYR A 216 -20.82 4.83 10.56
CA TYR A 216 -19.73 3.97 11.01
C TYR A 216 -18.36 4.66 10.88
N TYR A 217 -18.13 5.39 9.78
CA TYR A 217 -16.88 6.11 9.54
C TYR A 217 -16.71 7.28 10.51
N GLU A 218 -17.77 8.07 10.69
CA GLU A 218 -17.79 9.22 11.60
C GLU A 218 -17.53 8.81 13.06
N GLN A 219 -18.21 7.77 13.55
CA GLN A 219 -18.07 7.34 14.94
C GLN A 219 -16.71 6.70 15.27
N ARG A 220 -16.04 6.12 14.26
CA ARG A 220 -14.79 5.38 14.44
C ARG A 220 -13.56 6.17 13.99
N ASN A 221 -13.72 7.40 13.53
CA ASN A 221 -12.64 8.23 12.96
C ASN A 221 -11.81 7.47 11.90
N ILE A 222 -12.49 6.74 11.02
CA ILE A 222 -11.83 5.96 9.95
C ILE A 222 -11.62 6.88 8.76
N PHE A 223 -10.38 7.30 8.53
CA PHE A 223 -10.02 8.22 7.45
C PHE A 223 -9.96 7.57 6.07
N ASN A 224 -9.70 6.26 6.02
CA ASN A 224 -9.66 5.47 4.80
C ASN A 224 -9.99 4.01 5.11
N ILE A 225 -10.78 3.35 4.27
CA ILE A 225 -10.90 1.89 4.24
C ILE A 225 -10.61 1.38 2.84
N SER A 226 -9.80 0.33 2.74
CA SER A 226 -9.57 -0.38 1.50
C SER A 226 -10.04 -1.81 1.67
N PHE A 227 -10.85 -2.33 0.76
CA PHE A 227 -11.35 -3.69 0.86
C PHE A 227 -11.57 -4.41 -0.46
N GLU A 228 -11.55 -5.74 -0.42
CA GLU A 228 -11.72 -6.57 -1.61
C GLU A 228 -13.18 -6.64 -2.06
N VAL A 229 -13.45 -6.37 -3.33
CA VAL A 229 -14.65 -6.83 -4.02
C VAL A 229 -14.28 -8.07 -4.81
N ILE A 230 -15.00 -9.15 -4.54
CA ILE A 230 -14.67 -10.48 -5.04
C ILE A 230 -15.70 -10.85 -6.09
N SER A 231 -15.22 -11.22 -7.27
CA SER A 231 -16.04 -11.84 -8.30
C SER A 231 -15.79 -13.36 -8.30
N GLU A 232 -16.86 -14.14 -8.21
CA GLU A 232 -16.82 -15.60 -8.19
C GLU A 232 -17.57 -16.16 -9.39
N GLN A 233 -16.94 -17.11 -10.07
CA GLN A 233 -17.60 -17.95 -11.04
C GLN A 233 -18.36 -19.06 -10.31
N VAL A 234 -19.57 -19.36 -10.80
CA VAL A 234 -20.35 -20.53 -10.41
C VAL A 234 -20.54 -21.44 -11.62
N PHE A 235 -20.16 -22.71 -11.51
CA PHE A 235 -20.32 -23.72 -12.56
C PHE A 235 -20.50 -25.13 -11.96
N ASN A 236 -21.63 -25.80 -12.23
CA ASN A 236 -21.94 -27.13 -11.69
C ASN A 236 -21.72 -27.24 -10.18
N ASP A 237 -22.35 -26.34 -9.42
CA ASP A 237 -22.21 -26.17 -7.96
C ASP A 237 -20.82 -25.80 -7.46
N LYS A 238 -19.82 -25.72 -8.36
CA LYS A 238 -18.48 -25.28 -8.01
C LYS A 238 -18.34 -23.77 -8.01
N LYS A 239 -17.55 -23.25 -7.08
CA LYS A 239 -17.20 -21.83 -6.96
C LYS A 239 -15.70 -21.61 -7.07
N SER A 240 -15.30 -20.70 -7.96
CA SER A 240 -13.92 -20.26 -8.09
C SER A 240 -13.86 -18.74 -8.12
N SER A 241 -12.87 -18.17 -7.43
CA SER A 241 -12.56 -16.74 -7.56
C SER A 241 -12.10 -16.44 -8.99
N ILE A 242 -12.71 -15.42 -9.62
CA ILE A 242 -12.28 -14.85 -10.90
C ILE A 242 -11.30 -13.72 -10.63
N SER A 243 -11.68 -12.79 -9.74
CA SER A 243 -10.84 -11.65 -9.35
C SER A 243 -11.17 -11.15 -7.94
N LYS A 244 -10.17 -10.52 -7.32
CA LYS A 244 -10.30 -9.74 -6.09
C LYS A 244 -9.80 -8.33 -6.41
N SER A 245 -10.68 -7.34 -6.36
CA SER A 245 -10.33 -5.94 -6.62
C SER A 245 -10.33 -5.16 -5.32
N LEU A 246 -9.21 -4.56 -4.93
CA LEU A 246 -9.18 -3.70 -3.75
C LEU A 246 -9.75 -2.32 -4.09
N ILE A 247 -10.73 -1.88 -3.30
CA ILE A 247 -11.41 -0.60 -3.48
C ILE A 247 -10.99 0.34 -2.36
N PRO A 248 -10.25 1.41 -2.67
CA PRO A 248 -9.96 2.46 -1.70
C PRO A 248 -11.17 3.36 -1.55
N ILE A 249 -11.61 3.58 -0.31
CA ILE A 249 -12.71 4.47 0.05
C ILE A 249 -12.17 5.54 0.99
N ALA A 250 -12.14 6.77 0.50
CA ALA A 250 -11.75 7.91 1.30
C ALA A 250 -12.97 8.60 1.92
N ILE A 251 -12.81 9.17 3.12
CA ILE A 251 -13.93 9.77 3.86
C ILE A 251 -14.35 11.14 3.30
N ASN A 252 -13.47 11.89 2.62
CA ASN A 252 -13.86 13.17 2.04
C ASN A 252 -14.86 12.95 0.89
N ASP A 253 -14.63 11.93 0.08
CA ASP A 253 -15.54 11.47 -0.98
C ASP A 253 -16.93 11.03 -0.45
N ILE A 254 -17.10 10.79 0.86
CA ILE A 254 -18.38 10.48 1.51
C ILE A 254 -19.15 11.76 1.91
N ASN A 255 -18.44 12.86 2.08
CA ASN A 255 -18.96 14.13 2.60
C ASN A 255 -19.29 15.16 1.50
N GLU A 256 -18.88 14.90 0.26
CA GLU A 256 -19.33 15.61 -0.94
C GLU A 256 -20.71 15.12 -1.43
#